data_AF-A0A1M4E4H3-F1
#
_entry.id   AF-A0A1M4E4H3-F1
#
_cell.length_a   1.000
_cell.length_b   1.000
_cell.length_c   1.000
_cell.angle_alpha   90.00
_cell.angle_beta   90.00
_cell.angle_gamma   90.00
#
_symmetry.space_group_name_H-M   'P 1'
#
loop_
_entity.id
_entity.type
_entity.pdbx_description
1 polymer ?
#
loop_
_entity_poly.entity_id
_entity_poly.type
_entity_poly.pdbx_seq_one_letter_code
_entity_poly.pdbx_strand_id
1 'polypeptide(L)'
;MTTGAIDGRAVAVTGGGDDTVRVRDLSTGEQVGAPWTGHTNAVRALATSVLDGRPVVVSGGDDHTVRVWELASGSPVGEPLDLQSDSVEALAIGERHGRRVVITGSEDETVRHVVVCFDRDIAVFSLS
;
A
#
# COMPACT_ATOMS: atom_id res chain seq x y z
N MET A 1 10.14 0.08 -1.33
CA MET A 1 10.38 0.75 -0.03
C MET A 1 9.71 2.11 -0.07
N THR A 2 9.09 2.53 1.03
CA THR A 2 8.55 3.89 1.23
C THR A 2 8.87 4.36 2.66
N THR A 3 8.56 5.61 2.99
CA THR A 3 8.75 6.20 4.33
C THR A 3 7.47 6.85 4.85
N GLY A 4 7.31 6.90 6.17
CA GLY A 4 6.21 7.57 6.84
C GLY A 4 6.59 8.06 8.24
N ALA A 5 5.60 8.44 9.03
CA ALA A 5 5.79 8.81 10.43
C ALA A 5 4.73 8.20 11.32
N ILE A 6 5.14 7.68 12.48
CA ILE A 6 4.27 7.18 13.56
C ILE A 6 4.58 8.03 14.79
N ASP A 7 3.60 8.79 15.29
CA ASP A 7 3.76 9.68 16.45
C ASP A 7 4.99 10.60 16.38
N GLY A 8 5.28 11.13 15.18
CA GLY A 8 6.43 12.01 14.93
C GLY A 8 7.77 11.28 14.72
N ARG A 9 7.82 9.95 14.87
CA ARG A 9 9.00 9.12 14.59
C ARG A 9 9.01 8.73 13.11
N ALA A 10 10.11 9.06 12.41
CA ALA A 10 10.28 8.68 11.01
C ALA A 10 10.53 7.17 10.88
N VAL A 11 9.81 6.51 9.97
CA VAL A 11 9.90 5.07 9.75
C VAL A 11 10.09 4.73 8.27
N ALA A 12 10.82 3.66 8.01
CA ALA A 12 10.86 3.00 6.71
C ALA A 12 9.85 1.87 6.67
N VAL A 13 9.20 1.69 5.53
CA VAL A 13 8.28 0.59 5.25
C VAL A 13 8.80 -0.19 4.04
N THR A 14 8.94 -1.50 4.20
CA THR A 14 9.51 -2.40 3.21
C THR A 14 8.60 -3.59 2.96
N GLY A 15 8.41 -3.96 1.69
CA GLY A 15 7.78 -5.21 1.28
C GLY A 15 8.85 -6.29 1.16
N GLY A 16 8.49 -7.52 1.48
CA GLY A 16 9.38 -8.67 1.41
C GLY A 16 8.90 -9.71 0.40
N GLY A 17 9.84 -10.54 -0.06
CA GLY A 17 9.55 -11.78 -0.79
C GLY A 17 9.04 -12.92 0.10
N ASP A 18 8.82 -12.65 1.38
CA ASP A 18 8.18 -13.54 2.34
C ASP A 18 6.75 -13.09 2.65
N ASP A 19 6.14 -12.38 1.70
CA ASP A 19 4.73 -11.98 1.69
C ASP A 19 4.36 -10.98 2.80
N THR A 20 5.36 -10.36 3.46
CA THR A 20 5.12 -9.42 4.55
C THR A 20 5.48 -7.98 4.21
N VAL A 21 4.80 -7.06 4.89
CA VAL A 21 5.22 -5.66 5.01
C VAL A 21 5.86 -5.47 6.38
N ARG A 22 6.99 -4.78 6.44
CA ARG A 22 7.71 -4.48 7.69
C ARG A 22 7.90 -2.99 7.87
N VAL A 23 7.81 -2.55 9.11
CA VAL A 23 8.11 -1.17 9.52
C VAL A 23 9.38 -1.18 10.36
N ARG A 24 10.28 -0.24 10.08
CA ARG A 24 11.53 -0.07 10.81
C ARG A 24 11.67 1.39 11.20
N ASP A 25 12.10 1.64 12.43
CA ASP A 25 12.52 2.99 12.80
C ASP A 25 13.77 3.39 12.03
N LEU A 26 13.74 4.57 11.42
CA LEU A 26 14.91 5.13 10.73
C LEU A 26 16.00 5.58 11.69
N SER A 27 15.68 5.92 12.94
CA SER A 27 16.67 6.39 13.93
C SER A 27 17.43 5.23 14.58
N THR A 28 16.74 4.16 14.99
CA THR A 28 17.38 3.00 15.64
C THR A 28 17.68 1.85 14.69
N GLY A 29 17.03 1.79 13.53
CA GLY A 29 17.11 0.64 12.63
C GLY A 29 16.36 -0.60 13.14
N GLU A 30 15.62 -0.49 14.24
CA GLU A 30 14.88 -1.60 14.83
C GLU A 30 13.50 -1.75 14.18
N GLN A 31 13.02 -2.99 14.09
CA GLN A 31 11.68 -3.26 13.60
C GLN A 31 10.63 -2.73 14.60
N VAL A 32 9.59 -2.09 14.08
CA VAL A 32 8.45 -1.60 14.86
C VAL A 32 7.32 -2.59 14.70
N GLY A 33 6.96 -3.27 15.80
CA GLY A 33 5.88 -4.25 15.83
C GLY A 33 6.15 -5.53 15.02
N ALA A 34 5.10 -6.34 14.86
CA ALA A 34 5.15 -7.53 14.03
C ALA A 34 5.09 -7.18 12.54
N PRO A 35 5.66 -8.00 11.65
CA PRO A 35 5.42 -7.88 10.21
C PRO A 35 3.92 -7.95 9.93
N TRP A 36 3.43 -7.13 9.00
CA TRP A 36 2.04 -7.14 8.57
C TRP A 36 1.86 -8.27 7.57
N THR A 37 0.88 -9.13 7.86
CA THR A 37 0.59 -10.35 7.10
C THR A 37 -0.74 -10.22 6.39
N GLY A 38 -0.86 -10.92 5.26
CA GLY A 38 -2.11 -10.97 4.51
C GLY A 38 -1.87 -11.19 3.02
N HIS A 39 -0.81 -10.59 2.47
CA HIS A 39 -0.35 -10.95 1.14
C HIS A 39 0.00 -12.45 1.09
N THR A 40 -0.25 -13.08 -0.06
CA THR A 40 0.00 -14.52 -0.27
C THR A 40 1.13 -14.78 -1.27
N ASN A 41 1.84 -13.72 -1.65
CA ASN A 41 3.03 -13.75 -2.51
C ASN A 41 3.84 -12.45 -2.28
N ALA A 42 4.99 -12.33 -2.93
CA ALA A 42 5.94 -11.24 -2.71
C ALA A 42 5.31 -9.85 -2.83
N VAL A 43 5.62 -8.97 -1.87
CA VAL A 43 5.19 -7.57 -1.88
C VAL A 43 6.19 -6.73 -2.67
N ARG A 44 5.74 -6.22 -3.82
CA ARG A 44 6.59 -5.53 -4.80
C ARG A 44 6.51 -4.01 -4.69
N ALA A 45 5.29 -3.50 -4.53
CA ALA A 45 5.02 -2.08 -4.54
C ALA A 45 4.58 -1.57 -3.17
N LEU A 46 5.03 -0.37 -2.83
CA LEU A 46 4.62 0.33 -1.61
C LEU A 46 4.47 1.83 -1.86
N ALA A 47 3.44 2.42 -1.27
CA ALA A 47 3.25 3.86 -1.20
C ALA A 47 2.71 4.27 0.17
N THR A 48 3.02 5.49 0.61
CA THR A 48 2.42 6.09 1.82
C THR A 48 1.44 7.19 1.45
N SER A 49 0.40 7.31 2.25
CA SER A 49 -0.66 8.30 2.08
C SER A 49 -1.27 8.64 3.44
N VAL A 50 -2.27 9.52 3.46
CA VAL A 50 -3.03 9.94 4.63
C VAL A 50 -4.50 9.92 4.23
N LEU A 51 -5.25 8.92 4.68
CA LEU A 51 -6.67 8.77 4.39
C LEU A 51 -7.48 9.33 5.56
N ASP A 52 -8.23 10.40 5.33
CA ASP A 52 -9.05 11.06 6.35
C ASP A 52 -8.25 11.47 7.60
N GLY A 53 -7.05 12.01 7.39
CA GLY A 53 -6.14 12.39 8.47
C GLY A 53 -5.36 11.23 9.09
N ARG A 54 -5.60 9.98 8.67
CA ARG A 54 -4.90 8.79 9.17
C ARG A 54 -3.77 8.38 8.23
N PRO A 55 -2.50 8.33 8.67
CA PRO A 55 -1.42 7.81 7.85
C PRO A 55 -1.66 6.34 7.49
N VAL A 56 -1.54 6.03 6.20
CA VAL A 56 -1.73 4.69 5.66
C VAL A 56 -0.58 4.29 4.74
N VAL A 57 -0.40 2.99 4.60
CA VAL A 57 0.45 2.37 3.59
C VAL A 57 -0.45 1.64 2.62
N VAL A 58 -0.12 1.74 1.33
CA VAL A 58 -0.71 0.91 0.29
C VAL A 58 0.37 -0.04 -0.21
N SER A 59 0.05 -1.32 -0.30
CA SER A 59 0.94 -2.35 -0.82
C SER A 59 0.30 -3.09 -1.98
N GLY A 60 1.14 -3.52 -2.92
CA GLY A 60 0.77 -4.37 -4.03
C GLY A 60 1.85 -5.43 -4.28
N GLY A 61 1.48 -6.57 -4.84
CA GLY A 61 2.43 -7.65 -5.06
C GLY A 61 1.98 -8.71 -6.06
N ASP A 62 2.73 -9.81 -6.05
CA ASP A 62 2.58 -10.95 -6.95
C ASP A 62 1.34 -11.81 -6.65
N ASP A 63 0.55 -11.43 -5.63
CA ASP A 63 -0.76 -12.03 -5.35
C ASP A 63 -1.91 -11.29 -6.03
N HIS A 64 -1.60 -10.33 -6.90
CA HIS A 64 -2.55 -9.55 -7.69
C HIS A 64 -3.48 -8.67 -6.84
N THR A 65 -3.14 -8.48 -5.56
CA THR A 65 -3.93 -7.66 -4.65
C THR A 65 -3.29 -6.33 -4.36
N VAL A 66 -4.15 -5.32 -4.12
CA VAL A 66 -3.79 -4.08 -3.43
C VAL A 66 -4.38 -4.13 -2.03
N ARG A 67 -3.55 -3.79 -1.03
CA ARG A 67 -3.95 -3.75 0.38
C ARG A 67 -3.64 -2.40 0.98
N VAL A 68 -4.51 -1.93 1.87
CA VAL A 68 -4.32 -0.69 2.62
C VAL A 68 -4.16 -1.02 4.09
N TRP A 69 -3.18 -0.40 4.73
CA TRP A 69 -2.83 -0.63 6.13
C TRP A 69 -2.81 0.70 6.87
N GLU A 70 -3.34 0.74 8.09
CA GLU A 70 -3.09 1.86 8.98
C GLU A 70 -1.64 1.81 9.46
N LEU A 71 -0.86 2.87 9.19
CA LEU A 71 0.58 2.85 9.42
C LEU A 71 0.94 2.66 10.91
N ALA A 72 0.16 3.24 11.82
CA ALA A 72 0.46 3.20 13.25
C ALA A 72 0.22 1.81 13.88
N SER A 73 -0.86 1.13 13.49
CA SER A 73 -1.23 -0.17 14.06
C SER A 73 -0.79 -1.37 13.22
N GLY A 74 -0.58 -1.16 11.91
CA GLY A 74 -0.41 -2.25 10.95
C GLY A 74 -1.68 -3.02 10.63
N SER A 75 -2.84 -2.53 11.07
CA SER A 75 -4.11 -3.19 10.81
C SER A 75 -4.55 -2.94 9.36
N PRO A 76 -5.15 -3.93 8.68
CA PRO A 76 -5.74 -3.70 7.36
C PRO A 76 -6.91 -2.71 7.45
N VAL A 77 -7.03 -1.87 6.44
CA VAL A 77 -8.14 -0.92 6.26
C VAL A 77 -9.01 -1.43 5.11
N GLY A 78 -10.10 -2.11 5.46
CA GLY A 78 -10.98 -2.76 4.49
C GLY A 78 -10.45 -4.11 3.99
N GLU A 79 -11.17 -4.67 3.03
CA GLU A 79 -10.80 -5.93 2.37
C GLU A 79 -9.70 -5.72 1.32
N PRO A 80 -8.86 -6.73 1.04
CA PRO A 80 -7.92 -6.68 -0.08
C PRO A 80 -8.67 -6.48 -1.40
N LEU A 81 -8.09 -5.66 -2.26
CA LEU A 81 -8.60 -5.46 -3.61
C LEU A 81 -7.92 -6.41 -4.57
N ASP A 82 -8.65 -7.41 -5.03
CA ASP A 82 -8.20 -8.29 -6.10
C ASP A 82 -8.38 -7.60 -7.45
N LEU A 83 -7.28 -7.35 -8.15
CA LEU A 83 -7.30 -6.66 -9.44
C LEU A 83 -7.61 -7.60 -10.62
N GLN A 84 -7.67 -8.93 -10.39
CA GLN A 84 -7.83 -9.95 -11.44
C GLN A 84 -6.88 -9.70 -12.63
N SER A 85 -5.66 -9.22 -12.34
CA SER A 85 -4.65 -8.79 -13.30
C SER A 85 -3.30 -9.48 -13.04
N ASP A 86 -2.27 -9.11 -13.80
CA ASP A 86 -0.88 -9.48 -13.51
C ASP A 86 -0.34 -8.76 -12.25
N SER A 87 0.91 -9.02 -11.83
CA SER A 87 1.50 -8.49 -10.59
C SER A 87 1.43 -6.96 -10.48
N VAL A 88 1.30 -6.44 -9.26
CA VAL A 88 1.34 -5.00 -8.97
C VAL A 88 2.76 -4.58 -8.63
N GLU A 89 3.46 -4.01 -9.61
CA GLU A 89 4.88 -3.65 -9.50
C GLU A 89 5.11 -2.16 -9.15
N ALA A 90 4.13 -1.30 -9.45
CA ALA A 90 4.24 0.12 -9.18
C ALA A 90 2.96 0.70 -8.56
N LEU A 91 3.14 1.60 -7.59
CA LEU A 91 2.07 2.38 -6.97
C LEU A 91 2.42 3.87 -7.03
N ALA A 92 1.44 4.70 -7.39
CA ALA A 92 1.53 6.15 -7.27
C ALA A 92 0.31 6.71 -6.53
N ILE A 93 0.51 7.75 -5.73
CA ILE A 93 -0.59 8.47 -5.06
C ILE A 93 -0.82 9.79 -5.79
N GLY A 94 -2.06 10.03 -6.17
CA GLY A 94 -2.53 11.29 -6.72
C GLY A 94 -3.71 11.85 -5.94
N GLU A 95 -4.14 13.05 -6.32
CA GLU A 95 -5.37 13.66 -5.86
C GLU A 95 -6.22 14.05 -7.07
N ARG A 96 -7.52 13.75 -7.02
CA ARG A 96 -8.48 14.12 -8.05
C ARG A 96 -9.72 14.70 -7.37
N HIS A 97 -10.01 15.98 -7.62
CA HIS A 97 -11.14 16.70 -7.02
C HIS A 97 -11.17 16.63 -5.48
N GLY A 98 -10.01 16.77 -4.81
CA GLY A 98 -9.93 16.67 -3.35
C GLY A 98 -9.91 15.24 -2.81
N ARG A 99 -9.86 14.22 -3.68
CA ARG A 99 -9.91 12.80 -3.29
C ARG A 99 -8.62 12.11 -3.63
N ARG A 100 -8.12 11.28 -2.70
CA ARG A 100 -6.88 10.53 -2.93
C ARG A 100 -7.14 9.35 -3.84
N VAL A 101 -6.22 9.17 -4.77
CA VAL A 101 -6.24 8.10 -5.77
C VAL A 101 -4.92 7.37 -5.69
N VAL A 102 -4.98 6.06 -5.71
CA VAL A 102 -3.85 5.16 -5.91
C VAL A 102 -3.90 4.70 -7.37
N ILE A 103 -2.79 4.80 -8.09
CA ILE A 103 -2.64 4.30 -9.45
C ILE A 103 -1.70 3.11 -9.39
N THR A 104 -2.08 1.99 -10.01
CA THR A 104 -1.30 0.75 -10.04
C THR A 104 -0.78 0.50 -11.46
N GLY A 105 0.51 0.22 -11.59
CA GLY A 105 1.13 -0.26 -12.84
C GLY A 105 1.49 -1.74 -12.73
N SER A 106 1.36 -2.47 -13.85
CA SER A 106 1.66 -3.90 -13.94
C SER A 106 2.90 -4.17 -14.80
N GLU A 107 3.41 -5.41 -14.74
CA GLU A 107 4.64 -5.89 -15.40
C GLU A 107 4.59 -5.79 -16.93
N ASP A 108 3.39 -5.85 -17.53
CA ASP A 108 3.21 -5.76 -18.98
C ASP A 108 3.24 -4.32 -19.54
N GLU A 109 3.82 -3.39 -18.76
CA GLU A 109 3.96 -1.96 -19.05
C GLU A 109 2.62 -1.20 -19.20
N THR A 110 1.48 -1.82 -18.89
CA THR A 110 0.18 -1.15 -18.92
C THR A 110 -0.27 -0.69 -17.53
N VAL A 111 -0.68 0.59 -17.44
CA VAL A 111 -1.45 1.09 -16.29
C VAL A 111 -2.89 0.63 -16.48
N ARG A 112 -3.25 -0.49 -15.86
CA ARG A 112 -4.59 -1.10 -16.02
C ARG A 112 -5.60 -0.64 -14.99
N HIS A 113 -5.18 -0.27 -13.78
CA HIS A 113 -6.12 0.05 -12.71
C HIS A 113 -5.81 1.37 -12.01
N VAL A 114 -6.88 2.12 -11.74
CA VAL A 114 -6.91 3.28 -10.86
C VAL A 114 -7.75 2.89 -9.65
N VAL A 115 -7.10 2.71 -8.51
CA VAL A 115 -7.74 2.44 -7.23
C VAL A 115 -8.03 3.79 -6.56
N VAL A 116 -9.30 4.19 -6.47
CA VAL A 116 -9.69 5.40 -5.76
C VAL A 116 -10.12 5.01 -4.35
N CYS A 117 -9.46 5.58 -3.34
CA CYS A 117 -9.92 5.44 -1.95
C CYS A 117 -10.93 6.55 -1.65
N PHE A 118 -12.16 6.17 -1.32
CA PHE A 118 -13.16 7.03 -0.70
C PHE A 118 -13.21 6.75 0.81
N ASP A 119 -13.83 7.64 1.59
CA ASP A 119 -14.15 7.45 3.01
C ASP A 119 -14.46 5.97 3.33
N ARG A 120 -13.57 5.28 4.07
CA ARG A 120 -13.60 3.82 4.40
C ARG A 120 -13.88 2.81 3.26
N ASP A 121 -14.23 3.28 2.06
CA ASP A 121 -14.66 2.51 0.91
C ASP A 121 -13.62 2.64 -0.20
N ILE A 122 -13.02 1.53 -0.59
CA ILE A 122 -12.03 1.53 -1.67
C ILE A 122 -12.72 1.05 -2.95
N ALA A 123 -12.58 1.81 -4.03
CA ALA A 123 -13.15 1.46 -5.33
C ALA A 123 -12.04 1.29 -6.37
N VAL A 124 -12.15 0.27 -7.22
CA VAL A 124 -11.22 0.02 -8.32
C VAL A 124 -11.90 0.38 -9.63
N PHE A 125 -11.23 1.16 -10.45
CA PHE A 125 -11.62 1.45 -11.82
C PHE A 125 -10.56 0.89 -12.75
N SER A 126 -10.94 -0.06 -13.61
CA SER A 126 -10.09 -0.50 -14.70
C SER A 126 -10.09 0.56 -15.80
N LEU A 127 -8.92 0.89 -16.32
CA LEU A 127 -8.77 1.70 -17.52
C LEU A 127 -8.91 0.77 -18.74
N SER A 128 -9.82 1.10 -19.65
CA SER A 128 -10.03 0.43 -20.93
C SER A 128 -9.12 0.96 -22.03
#